data_AF-A0AAJ2UXK7-F1
#
_entry.id   AF-A0AAJ2UXK7-F1
#
_cell.length_a   1.000
_cell.length_b   1.000
_cell.length_c   1.000
_cell.angle_alpha   90.00
_cell.angle_beta   90.00
_cell.angle_gamma   90.00
#
_symmetry.space_group_name_H-M   'P 1'
#
loop_
_entity.id
_entity.type
_entity.pdbx_description
1 polymer ?
#
loop_
_entity_poly.entity_id
_entity_poly.type
_entity_poly.pdbx_seq_one_letter_code
_entity_poly.pdbx_strand_id
1 'polypeptide(L)'
;MGYGHVGHTGEADRTSTGPIAIQIRRSAEVLGHAPESMTRAQRDEVETATQDPATDVYIASEYLAQLKAESSFTDVPAEETTRAQYEELAARYNGGPGWQTEDAQADGRGFGYHLHDARQALRG
;
A
#
# COMPACT_ATOMS: atom_id res chain seq x y z
N MET A 1 -30.67 2.11 -2.64
CA MET A 1 -29.94 3.21 -3.31
C MET A 1 -28.58 2.67 -3.67
N GLY A 2 -28.28 2.54 -4.96
CA GLY A 2 -27.06 1.88 -5.45
C GLY A 2 -25.84 2.77 -5.30
N TYR A 3 -24.77 2.24 -4.72
CA TYR A 3 -23.46 2.85 -4.79
C TYR A 3 -22.96 2.72 -6.23
N GLY A 4 -22.71 3.87 -6.86
CA GLY A 4 -22.22 3.94 -8.23
C GLY A 4 -20.82 3.34 -8.31
N HIS A 5 -20.69 2.30 -9.11
CA HIS A 5 -19.41 1.73 -9.51
C HIS A 5 -18.71 2.76 -10.41
N VAL A 6 -17.81 3.56 -9.81
CA VAL A 6 -16.88 4.39 -10.59
C VAL A 6 -15.78 3.46 -11.06
N GLY A 7 -16.07 2.71 -12.13
CA GLY A 7 -15.07 1.92 -12.83
C GLY A 7 -13.98 2.86 -13.32
N HIS A 8 -12.82 2.83 -12.67
CA HIS A 8 -11.63 3.49 -13.18
C HIS A 8 -11.18 2.64 -14.37
N THR A 9 -11.33 3.21 -15.56
CA THR A 9 -10.78 2.63 -16.77
C THR A 9 -9.29 2.42 -16.54
N GLY A 10 -8.75 1.24 -16.86
CA GLY A 10 -7.34 0.86 -16.60
C GLY A 10 -6.26 1.71 -17.28
N GLU A 11 -6.63 2.86 -17.84
CA GLU A 11 -5.76 3.94 -18.26
C GLU A 11 -5.38 4.86 -17.09
N ALA A 12 -6.29 5.06 -16.12
CA ALA A 12 -6.02 5.86 -14.92
C ALA A 12 -4.86 5.26 -14.13
N ASP A 13 -4.76 3.95 -13.95
CA ASP A 13 -3.68 3.33 -13.16
C ASP A 13 -2.30 3.38 -13.82
N ARG A 14 -2.24 3.61 -15.14
CA ARG A 14 -0.96 3.79 -15.84
C ARG A 14 -0.32 5.14 -15.54
N THR A 15 -1.10 6.11 -15.03
CA THR A 15 -0.65 7.48 -14.75
C THR A 15 -1.11 8.04 -13.39
N SER A 16 -1.88 7.28 -12.61
CA SER A 16 -2.47 7.74 -11.36
C SER A 16 -1.52 7.54 -10.19
N THR A 17 -1.16 8.66 -9.59
CA THR A 17 -0.47 8.78 -8.31
C THR A 17 -1.46 8.87 -7.13
N GLY A 18 -2.75 8.62 -7.34
CA GLY A 18 -3.77 8.69 -6.30
C GLY A 18 -3.77 7.47 -5.36
N PRO A 19 -4.22 7.59 -4.09
CA PRO A 19 -4.14 6.53 -3.07
C PRO A 19 -4.70 5.16 -3.51
N ILE A 20 -5.79 5.18 -4.29
CA ILE A 20 -6.45 3.96 -4.80
C ILE A 20 -5.59 3.25 -5.85
N ALA A 21 -5.00 3.96 -6.80
CA ALA A 21 -4.17 3.34 -7.84
C ALA A 21 -2.92 2.68 -7.26
N ILE A 22 -2.34 3.29 -6.22
CA ILE A 22 -1.22 2.70 -5.48
C ILE A 22 -1.69 1.46 -4.71
N GLN A 23 -2.88 1.48 -4.08
CA GLN A 23 -3.43 0.30 -3.40
C GLN A 23 -3.66 -0.86 -4.37
N ILE A 24 -4.23 -0.61 -5.55
CA ILE A 24 -4.44 -1.64 -6.58
C ILE A 24 -3.12 -2.18 -7.12
N ARG A 25 -2.14 -1.33 -7.38
CA ARG A 25 -0.81 -1.78 -7.82
C ARG A 25 -0.13 -2.68 -6.79
N ARG A 26 -0.09 -2.27 -5.52
CA ARG A 26 0.53 -3.03 -4.42
C ARG A 26 -0.16 -4.36 -4.19
N SER A 27 -1.49 -4.34 -4.23
CA SER A 27 -2.32 -5.54 -4.08
C SER A 27 -2.10 -6.51 -5.23
N ALA A 28 -1.96 -6.00 -6.46
CA ALA A 28 -1.62 -6.81 -7.62
C ALA A 28 -0.27 -7.51 -7.47
N GLU A 29 0.77 -6.81 -7.00
CA GLU A 29 2.11 -7.39 -6.77
C GLU A 29 2.06 -8.52 -5.72
N VAL A 30 1.38 -8.31 -4.60
CA VAL A 30 1.20 -9.33 -3.54
C VAL A 30 0.40 -10.54 -4.03
N LEU A 31 -0.64 -10.30 -4.85
CA LEU A 31 -1.46 -11.36 -5.44
C LEU A 31 -0.79 -12.05 -6.64
N GLY A 32 0.45 -11.69 -6.98
CA GLY A 32 1.24 -12.35 -8.03
C GLY A 32 0.88 -11.90 -9.45
N HIS A 33 0.27 -10.73 -9.61
CA HIS A 33 -0.03 -10.12 -10.91
C HIS A 33 1.02 -9.07 -11.28
N ALA A 34 1.24 -8.90 -12.59
CA ALA A 34 2.06 -7.82 -13.13
C ALA A 34 1.19 -6.56 -13.32
N PRO A 35 1.33 -5.51 -12.48
CA PRO A 35 0.37 -4.40 -12.40
C PRO A 35 0.20 -3.66 -13.73
N GLU A 36 1.31 -3.45 -14.44
CA GLU A 36 1.39 -2.77 -15.74
C GLU A 36 0.71 -3.54 -16.88
N SER A 37 0.41 -4.83 -16.69
CA SER A 37 -0.15 -5.71 -17.72
C SER A 37 -1.39 -6.48 -17.28
N MET A 38 -2.03 -6.07 -16.18
CA MET A 38 -3.25 -6.71 -15.69
C MET A 38 -4.38 -6.66 -16.71
N THR A 39 -5.04 -7.80 -16.87
CA THR A 39 -6.35 -7.87 -17.52
C THR A 39 -7.42 -7.19 -16.64
N ARG A 40 -8.56 -6.83 -17.24
CA ARG A 40 -9.70 -6.31 -16.47
C ARG A 40 -10.16 -7.28 -15.39
N ALA A 41 -10.21 -8.59 -15.71
CA ALA A 41 -10.62 -9.59 -14.73
C ALA A 41 -9.67 -9.66 -13.52
N GLN A 42 -8.36 -9.58 -13.75
CA GLN A 42 -7.37 -9.52 -12.65
C GLN A 42 -7.50 -8.24 -11.83
N ARG A 43 -7.79 -7.11 -12.49
CA ARG A 43 -8.07 -5.86 -11.77
C ARG A 43 -9.31 -5.99 -10.88
N ASP A 44 -10.41 -6.55 -11.40
CA ASP A 44 -11.65 -6.72 -10.64
C ASP A 44 -11.44 -7.65 -9.43
N GLU A 45 -10.62 -8.69 -9.59
CA GLU A 45 -10.19 -9.60 -8.51
C GLU A 45 -9.41 -8.84 -7.43
N VAL A 46 -8.41 -8.04 -7.83
CA VAL A 46 -7.60 -7.21 -6.92
C VAL A 46 -8.48 -6.19 -6.18
N GLU A 47 -9.37 -5.48 -6.89
CA GLU A 47 -10.31 -4.52 -6.31
C GLU A 47 -11.24 -5.21 -5.29
N THR A 48 -11.70 -6.42 -5.59
CA THR A 48 -12.55 -7.21 -4.68
C THR A 48 -11.78 -7.63 -3.43
N ALA A 49 -10.53 -8.08 -3.58
CA ALA A 49 -9.68 -8.48 -2.46
C ALA A 49 -9.44 -7.32 -1.48
N THR A 50 -9.24 -6.10 -1.98
CA THR A 50 -9.01 -4.90 -1.14
C THR A 50 -10.23 -4.42 -0.36
N GLN A 51 -11.44 -4.94 -0.66
CA GLN A 51 -12.65 -4.56 0.07
C GLN A 51 -12.84 -5.34 1.37
N ASP A 52 -12.20 -6.50 1.51
CA ASP A 52 -12.21 -7.27 2.76
C ASP A 52 -11.11 -6.75 3.70
N PRO A 53 -11.46 -6.24 4.90
CA PRO A 53 -10.47 -5.62 5.79
C PRO A 53 -9.34 -6.56 6.23
N ALA A 54 -9.61 -7.86 6.40
CA ALA A 54 -8.57 -8.81 6.78
C ALA A 54 -7.59 -9.04 5.64
N THR A 55 -8.10 -9.15 4.42
CA THR A 55 -7.31 -9.29 3.20
C THR A 55 -6.50 -8.03 2.92
N ASP A 56 -7.08 -6.83 3.09
CA ASP A 56 -6.38 -5.55 2.91
C ASP A 56 -5.22 -5.38 3.90
N VAL A 57 -5.42 -5.73 5.18
CA VAL A 57 -4.35 -5.72 6.19
C VAL A 57 -3.25 -6.73 5.85
N TYR A 58 -3.61 -7.92 5.38
CA TYR A 58 -2.65 -8.93 4.94
C TYR A 58 -1.82 -8.41 3.77
N ILE A 59 -2.46 -7.88 2.72
CA ILE A 59 -1.79 -7.31 1.55
C ILE A 59 -0.84 -6.18 1.94
N ALA A 60 -1.29 -5.25 2.79
CA ALA A 60 -0.46 -4.15 3.25
C ALA A 60 0.78 -4.66 4.02
N SER A 61 0.61 -5.70 4.83
CA SER A 61 1.69 -6.31 5.61
C SER A 61 2.72 -7.02 4.74
N GLU A 62 2.27 -7.81 3.76
CA GLU A 62 3.15 -8.49 2.79
C GLU A 62 3.94 -7.48 1.95
N TYR A 63 3.28 -6.43 1.47
CA TYR A 63 3.96 -5.41 0.69
C TYR A 63 5.00 -4.63 1.53
N LEU A 64 4.71 -4.32 2.80
CA LEU A 64 5.70 -3.73 3.71
C LEU A 64 6.90 -4.67 3.96
N ALA A 65 6.65 -5.98 4.06
CA ALA A 65 7.70 -6.98 4.20
C ALA A 65 8.59 -7.05 2.94
N GLN A 66 7.99 -6.99 1.75
CA GLN A 66 8.72 -6.90 0.48
C GLN A 66 9.58 -5.63 0.42
N LEU A 67 9.00 -4.46 0.73
CA LEU A 67 9.74 -3.19 0.75
C LEU A 67 10.92 -3.20 1.72
N LYS A 68 10.79 -3.89 2.85
CA LYS A 68 11.88 -4.11 3.81
C LYS A 68 12.95 -5.04 3.24
N ALA A 69 12.55 -6.12 2.55
CA ALA A 69 13.48 -7.05 1.91
C ALA A 69 14.28 -6.40 0.77
N GLU A 70 13.70 -5.44 0.06
CA GLU A 70 14.31 -4.69 -1.04
C GLU A 70 15.13 -3.47 -0.57
N SER A 71 15.11 -3.15 0.72
CA SER A 71 15.88 -2.05 1.31
C SER A 71 17.13 -2.56 2.04
N SER A 72 17.90 -1.63 2.61
CA SER A 72 19.01 -1.98 3.50
C SER A 72 18.55 -2.55 4.86
N PHE A 73 17.23 -2.73 5.08
CA PHE A 73 16.65 -3.18 6.34
C PHE A 73 16.29 -4.67 6.33
N THR A 74 16.63 -5.39 5.25
CA THR A 74 16.25 -6.79 5.06
C THR A 74 16.54 -7.65 6.29
N ASP A 75 17.73 -7.53 6.87
CA ASP A 75 18.19 -8.31 8.03
C ASP A 75 17.83 -7.72 9.40
N VAL A 76 17.12 -6.59 9.45
CA VAL A 76 16.72 -5.95 10.72
C VAL A 76 15.47 -6.66 11.25
N PRO A 77 15.47 -7.25 12.46
CA PRO A 77 14.24 -7.81 13.04
C PRO A 77 13.13 -6.76 13.16
N ALA A 78 11.87 -7.17 13.09
CA ALA A 78 10.74 -6.22 13.16
C ALA A 78 10.76 -5.43 14.48
N GLU A 79 11.10 -6.10 15.58
CA GLU A 79 11.25 -5.58 16.93
C GLU A 79 12.43 -4.62 17.11
N GLU A 80 13.42 -4.67 16.21
CA GLU A 80 14.59 -3.79 16.19
C GLU A 80 14.48 -2.68 15.13
N THR A 81 13.40 -2.67 14.35
CA THR A 81 13.19 -1.65 13.32
C THR A 81 13.05 -0.29 13.97
N THR A 82 13.97 0.61 13.65
CA THR A 82 14.00 1.94 14.22
C THR A 82 12.88 2.82 13.67
N ARG A 83 12.55 3.91 14.37
CA ARG A 83 11.55 4.87 13.88
C ARG A 83 11.87 5.39 12.48
N ALA A 84 13.12 5.76 12.20
CA ALA A 84 13.51 6.26 10.89
C ALA A 84 13.32 5.21 9.78
N GLN A 85 13.58 3.93 10.09
CA GLN A 85 13.35 2.84 9.15
C GLN A 85 11.85 2.63 8.87
N TYR A 86 11.01 2.73 9.90
CA TYR A 86 9.55 2.71 9.71
C TYR A 86 9.05 3.90 8.88
N GLU A 87 9.57 5.11 9.13
CA GLU A 87 9.22 6.30 8.36
C GLU A 87 9.61 6.15 6.88
N GLU A 88 10.78 5.58 6.59
CA GLU A 88 11.19 5.28 5.21
C GLU A 88 10.31 4.20 4.57
N LEU A 89 10.01 3.11 5.28
CA LEU A 89 9.09 2.07 4.79
C LEU A 89 7.69 2.64 4.51
N ALA A 90 7.19 3.53 5.36
CA ALA A 90 5.93 4.22 5.15
C ALA A 90 5.98 5.18 3.94
N ALA A 91 7.09 5.91 3.74
CA ALA A 91 7.28 6.75 2.56
C ALA A 91 7.33 5.92 1.27
N ARG A 92 8.04 4.78 1.28
CA ARG A 92 8.08 3.82 0.17
C ARG A 92 6.71 3.23 -0.12
N TYR A 93 5.99 2.86 0.93
CA TYR A 93 4.62 2.35 0.85
C TYR A 93 3.73 3.36 0.14
N ASN A 94 3.68 4.61 0.62
CA ASN A 94 2.77 5.65 0.12
C ASN A 94 3.20 6.25 -1.21
N GLY A 95 4.50 6.47 -1.42
CA GLY A 95 5.04 7.20 -2.57
C GLY A 95 5.43 6.33 -3.78
N GLY A 96 5.53 5.02 -3.62
CA GLY A 96 5.97 4.11 -4.69
C GLY A 96 7.30 4.56 -5.31
N PRO A 97 7.44 4.60 -6.66
CA PRO A 97 8.66 5.10 -7.31
C PRO A 97 9.03 6.55 -6.95
N GLY A 98 8.06 7.35 -6.50
CA GLY A 98 8.25 8.74 -6.08
C GLY A 98 8.54 8.89 -4.58
N TRP A 99 8.87 7.83 -3.83
CA TRP A 99 8.98 7.87 -2.38
C TRP A 99 10.02 8.86 -1.81
N GLN A 100 10.97 9.32 -2.64
CA GLN A 100 11.99 10.29 -2.25
C GLN A 100 11.50 11.75 -2.34
N THR A 101 10.30 12.01 -2.86
CA THR A 101 9.72 13.35 -2.88
C THR A 101 9.42 13.83 -1.46
N GLU A 102 9.40 15.16 -1.29
CA GLU A 102 9.11 15.77 0.02
C GLU A 102 7.75 15.35 0.57
N ASP A 103 6.73 15.25 -0.30
CA ASP A 103 5.38 14.83 0.06
C ASP A 103 5.35 13.39 0.61
N ALA A 104 5.96 12.43 -0.10
CA ALA A 104 6.00 11.05 0.35
C ALA A 104 6.80 10.88 1.66
N GLN A 105 7.88 11.65 1.81
CA GLN A 105 8.65 11.69 3.06
C GLN A 105 7.86 12.34 4.20
N ALA A 106 7.00 13.33 3.92
CA ALA A 106 6.12 13.93 4.91
C ALA A 106 5.08 12.92 5.41
N ASP A 107 4.48 12.14 4.51
CA ASP A 107 3.59 11.05 4.86
C ASP A 107 4.32 9.98 5.71
N GLY A 108 5.56 9.64 5.33
CA GLY A 108 6.41 8.71 6.08
C GLY A 108 6.66 9.16 7.53
N ARG A 109 7.06 10.42 7.72
CA ARG A 109 7.21 11.04 9.06
C ARG A 109 5.88 11.10 9.84
N GLY A 110 4.77 11.13 9.11
CA GLY A 110 3.43 11.21 9.66
C GLY A 110 2.83 9.87 10.12
N PHE A 111 3.41 8.73 9.73
CA PHE A 111 2.79 7.41 9.95
C PHE A 111 2.49 7.12 11.43
N GLY A 112 3.35 7.58 12.34
CA GLY A 112 3.18 7.37 13.79
C GLY A 112 1.98 8.10 14.40
N TYR A 113 1.47 9.16 13.76
CA TYR A 113 0.35 9.93 14.29
C TYR A 113 -0.98 9.17 14.22
N HIS A 114 -1.16 8.34 13.19
CA HIS A 114 -2.39 7.57 13.00
C HIS A 114 -2.37 6.21 13.70
N LEU A 115 -1.22 5.79 14.26
CA LEU A 115 -1.08 4.49 14.92
C LEU A 115 -1.95 4.38 16.18
N HIS A 116 -2.16 5.47 16.90
CA HIS A 116 -3.09 5.50 18.03
C HIS A 116 -4.52 5.21 17.54
N ASP A 117 -4.98 5.96 16.55
CA ASP A 117 -6.34 5.85 16.00
C ASP A 117 -6.59 4.48 15.39
N ALA A 118 -5.62 3.95 14.64
CA ALA A 118 -5.68 2.61 14.07
C ALA A 118 -5.81 1.53 15.15
N ARG A 119 -5.05 1.65 16.26
CA ARG A 119 -5.17 0.72 17.40
C ARG A 119 -6.51 0.82 18.10
N GLN A 120 -7.13 1.99 18.17
CA GLN A 120 -8.48 2.12 18.73
C GLN A 120 -9.52 1.50 17.80
N ALA A 121 -9.43 1.75 16.49
CA ALA A 121 -10.33 1.17 15.50
C ALA A 121 -10.30 -0.37 15.50
N LEU A 122 -9.13 -0.97 15.73
CA LEU A 122 -8.97 -2.43 15.84
C LEU A 122 -9.51 -3.03 17.16
N ARG A 123 -9.82 -2.21 18.17
CA ARG A 123 -10.33 -2.67 19.47
C ARG A 123 -11.85 -2.72 19.56
N GLY A 124 -12.56 -2.14 18.59
CA GLY A 124 -14.03 -2.08 18.55
C GLY A 124 -14.60 -0.93 19.34
#